data_AF-A0A2S2P491-F1
#
_entry.id   AF-A0A2S2P491-F1
#
_cell.length_a   1.000
_cell.length_b   1.000
_cell.length_c   1.000
_cell.angle_alpha   90.00
_cell.angle_beta   90.00
_cell.angle_gamma   90.00
#
_symmetry.space_group_name_H-M   'P 1'
#
loop_
_entity.id
_entity.type
_entity.pdbx_description
1 polymer ?
#
loop_
_entity_poly.entity_id
_entity_poly.type
_entity_poly.pdbx_seq_one_letter_code
_entity_poly.pdbx_strand_id
1 'polypeptide(L)'
;GIDVNIIKRFKIILEAISSGHSINVEKFEEYTTDTAKLYVQLYGWHPMSPTLHKILIHGATVISHAIVPIGQLSEEAAEARNKHFRLYRQNFSRKCSREACNN
;
A
#
# COMPACT_ATOMS: atom_id res chain seq x y z
N GLY A 1 -16.26 -2.47 21.17
CA GLY A 1 -15.17 -3.05 20.34
C GLY A 1 -15.38 -2.66 18.90
N ILE A 2 -14.38 -2.80 18.04
CA ILE A 2 -14.52 -2.58 16.59
C ILE A 2 -15.32 -3.73 15.98
N ASP A 3 -16.17 -3.43 15.00
CA ASP A 3 -16.97 -4.42 14.29
C ASP A 3 -16.07 -5.39 13.50
N VAL A 4 -16.32 -6.69 13.61
CA VAL A 4 -15.46 -7.71 12.98
C VAL A 4 -15.67 -7.75 11.46
N ASN A 5 -16.88 -7.44 10.99
CA ASN A 5 -17.21 -7.47 9.57
C ASN A 5 -16.46 -6.37 8.81
N ILE A 6 -16.39 -5.16 9.36
CA ILE A 6 -15.65 -4.06 8.72
C ILE A 6 -14.15 -4.38 8.63
N ILE A 7 -13.57 -5.01 9.65
CA ILE A 7 -12.16 -5.44 9.64
C ILE A 7 -11.93 -6.47 8.53
N LYS A 8 -12.82 -7.46 8.40
CA LYS A 8 -12.74 -8.47 7.33
C LYS A 8 -12.84 -7.85 5.94
N ARG A 9 -13.73 -6.87 5.75
CA ARG A 9 -13.85 -6.13 4.48
C ARG A 9 -12.56 -5.40 4.14
N PHE A 10 -11.97 -4.69 5.10
CA PHE A 10 -10.67 -4.03 4.89
C PHE A 10 -9.56 -5.01 4.56
N LYS A 11 -9.50 -6.17 5.23
CA LYS A 11 -8.53 -7.23 4.91
C LYS A 11 -8.64 -7.64 3.44
N ILE A 12 -9.84 -7.94 2.95
CA ILE A 12 -10.07 -8.37 1.56
C ILE A 12 -9.66 -7.28 0.56
N ILE A 13 -10.01 -6.01 0.84
CA ILE A 13 -9.64 -4.88 -0.02
C ILE A 13 -8.11 -4.74 -0.11
N LEU A 14 -7.42 -4.81 1.03
CA LEU A 14 -5.96 -4.67 1.08
C LEU A 14 -5.25 -5.85 0.40
N GLU A 15 -5.72 -7.09 0.60
CA GLU A 15 -5.20 -8.28 -0.08
C GLU A 15 -5.40 -8.20 -1.60
N ALA A 16 -6.54 -7.69 -2.06
CA ALA A 16 -6.79 -7.51 -3.49
C ALA A 16 -5.79 -6.52 -4.10
N ILE A 17 -5.60 -5.35 -3.48
CA ILE A 17 -4.67 -4.31 -3.94
C ILE A 17 -3.22 -4.83 -3.95
N SER A 18 -2.81 -5.59 -2.93
CA SER A 18 -1.43 -6.09 -2.81
C SER A 18 -1.15 -7.38 -3.59
N SER A 19 -2.18 -8.04 -4.13
CA SER A 19 -2.03 -9.32 -4.84
C SER A 19 -1.09 -9.28 -6.06
N GLY A 20 -0.90 -8.10 -6.66
CA GLY A 20 -0.15 -7.96 -7.92
C GLY A 20 -0.83 -8.63 -9.12
N HIS A 21 -2.12 -8.94 -9.02
CA HIS A 21 -2.93 -9.55 -10.08
C HIS A 21 -3.98 -8.56 -10.60
N SER A 22 -4.53 -8.83 -11.78
CA SER A 22 -5.63 -8.05 -12.34
C SER A 22 -6.87 -8.17 -11.46
N ILE A 23 -7.45 -7.04 -11.07
CA ILE A 23 -8.66 -6.95 -10.25
C ILE A 23 -9.84 -6.61 -11.16
N ASN A 24 -10.99 -7.27 -10.96
CA ASN A 24 -12.23 -6.86 -11.61
C ASN A 24 -12.72 -5.53 -10.99
N VAL A 25 -12.66 -4.46 -11.79
CA VAL A 25 -12.94 -3.08 -11.33
C VAL A 25 -14.38 -2.93 -10.83
N GLU A 26 -15.36 -3.45 -11.55
CA GLU A 26 -16.79 -3.32 -11.20
C GLU A 26 -17.08 -3.95 -9.84
N LYS A 27 -16.61 -5.19 -9.63
CA LYS A 27 -16.78 -5.90 -8.36
C LYS A 27 -16.03 -5.22 -7.22
N PHE A 28 -14.87 -4.65 -7.50
CA PHE A 28 -14.08 -3.93 -6.51
C PHE A 28 -14.77 -2.62 -6.09
N GLU A 29 -15.32 -1.88 -7.05
CA GLU A 29 -16.07 -0.64 -6.81
C GLU A 29 -17.33 -0.89 -5.98
N GLU A 30 -18.11 -1.92 -6.33
CA GLU A 30 -19.28 -2.34 -5.55
C GLU A 30 -18.88 -2.68 -4.10
N TYR A 31 -17.85 -3.50 -3.93
CA TYR A 31 -17.40 -3.95 -2.61
C TYR A 31 -16.86 -2.80 -1.75
N THR A 32 -16.10 -1.87 -2.33
CA THR A 32 -15.54 -0.71 -1.63
C THR A 32 -16.62 0.33 -1.30
N THR A 33 -17.57 0.57 -2.20
CA THR A 33 -18.73 1.45 -1.97
C THR A 33 -19.58 0.95 -0.81
N ASP A 34 -19.89 -0.34 -0.77
CA ASP A 34 -20.64 -0.94 0.34
C ASP A 34 -19.86 -0.88 1.66
N THR A 35 -18.54 -1.01 1.60
CA THR A 35 -17.68 -0.87 2.78
C THR A 35 -17.68 0.56 3.30
N ALA A 36 -17.70 1.56 2.40
CA ALA A 36 -17.80 2.97 2.76
C ALA A 36 -19.14 3.29 3.43
N LYS A 37 -20.26 2.78 2.89
CA LYS A 37 -21.59 2.91 3.51
C LYS A 37 -21.62 2.29 4.91
N LEU A 38 -21.09 1.07 5.06
CA LEU A 38 -20.99 0.39 6.36
C LEU A 38 -20.14 1.18 7.36
N TYR A 39 -19.02 1.76 6.91
CA TYR A 39 -18.17 2.60 7.74
C TYR A 39 -18.91 3.82 8.28
N VAL A 40 -19.63 4.56 7.43
CA VAL A 40 -20.40 5.74 7.84
C VAL A 40 -21.53 5.35 8.79
N GLN A 41 -22.17 4.20 8.58
CA GLN A 41 -23.22 3.69 9.46
C GLN A 41 -22.69 3.35 10.87
N LEU A 42 -21.52 2.72 10.97
CA LEU A 42 -20.94 2.30 12.26
C LEU A 42 -20.16 3.40 12.96
N TYR A 43 -19.48 4.25 12.19
CA TYR A 43 -18.47 5.20 12.66
C TYR A 43 -18.65 6.59 12.06
N GLY A 44 -19.88 7.02 11.77
CA GLY A 44 -20.14 8.35 11.18
C GLY A 44 -19.61 9.54 12.00
N TRP A 45 -19.33 9.34 13.29
CA TRP A 45 -18.67 10.31 14.17
C TRP A 45 -17.16 10.46 13.89
N HIS A 46 -16.53 9.50 13.22
CA HIS A 46 -15.12 9.50 12.86
C HIS A 46 -14.98 9.66 11.34
N PRO A 47 -14.50 10.83 10.84
CA PRO A 47 -14.30 11.01 9.41
C PRO A 47 -13.21 10.07 8.90
N MET A 48 -13.39 9.52 7.69
CA MET A 48 -12.39 8.67 7.06
C MET A 48 -11.08 9.45 6.86
N SER A 49 -9.95 8.77 7.11
CA SER A 49 -8.65 9.33 6.76
C SER A 49 -8.53 9.53 5.23
N PRO A 50 -7.70 10.46 4.74
CA PRO A 50 -7.50 10.67 3.31
C PRO A 50 -7.08 9.39 2.57
N THR A 51 -6.28 8.53 3.21
CA THR A 51 -5.88 7.23 2.65
C THR A 51 -7.06 6.28 2.51
N LEU A 52 -7.91 6.16 3.54
CA LEU A 52 -9.11 5.32 3.48
C LEU A 52 -10.10 5.83 2.42
N HIS A 53 -10.31 7.15 2.36
CA HIS A 53 -11.16 7.75 1.34
C HIS A 53 -10.64 7.47 -0.07
N LYS A 54 -9.33 7.64 -0.31
CA LYS A 54 -8.71 7.30 -1.60
C LYS A 54 -8.90 5.83 -1.96
N ILE A 55 -8.76 4.90 -1.01
CA ILE A 55 -8.96 3.47 -1.26
C ILE A 55 -10.43 3.16 -1.56
N LEU A 56 -11.35 3.62 -0.73
CA LEU A 56 -12.76 3.23 -0.81
C LEU A 56 -13.54 3.96 -1.90
N ILE A 57 -13.20 5.22 -2.19
CA ILE A 57 -13.93 6.07 -3.15
C ILE A 57 -13.20 6.17 -4.48
N HIS A 58 -11.87 6.29 -4.47
CA HIS A 58 -11.08 6.45 -5.69
C HIS A 58 -10.34 5.18 -6.12
N GLY A 59 -10.33 4.13 -5.31
CA GLY A 59 -9.52 2.93 -5.55
C GLY A 59 -9.85 2.26 -6.88
N ALA A 60 -11.14 2.14 -7.20
CA ALA A 60 -11.59 1.58 -8.47
C ALA A 60 -11.10 2.40 -9.67
N THR A 61 -11.18 3.73 -9.59
CA THR A 61 -10.67 4.64 -10.64
C THR A 61 -9.16 4.52 -10.81
N VAL A 62 -8.40 4.38 -9.72
CA VAL A 62 -6.95 4.20 -9.81
C VAL A 62 -6.61 2.86 -10.46
N ILE A 63 -7.31 1.78 -10.08
CA ILE A 63 -7.11 0.45 -10.67
C ILE A 63 -7.47 0.45 -12.17
N SER A 64 -8.52 1.15 -12.58
CA SER A 64 -8.96 1.18 -13.98
C SER A 64 -8.00 1.93 -14.92
N HIS A 65 -7.27 2.92 -14.39
CA HIS A 65 -6.28 3.68 -15.17
C HIS A 65 -4.85 3.15 -15.02
N ALA A 66 -4.62 2.16 -14.16
CA ALA A 66 -3.30 1.57 -13.97
C ALA A 66 -2.93 0.67 -15.17
N ILE A 67 -1.74 0.90 -15.73
CA ILE A 67 -1.23 0.11 -16.88
C ILE A 67 -0.89 -1.33 -16.45
N VAL A 68 -0.49 -1.50 -15.19
CA VAL A 68 -0.12 -2.79 -14.60
C VAL A 68 -0.88 -2.98 -13.28
N PRO A 69 -1.04 -4.22 -12.79
CA PRO A 69 -1.64 -4.47 -11.48
C PRO A 69 -1.04 -3.59 -10.39
N ILE A 70 -1.90 -2.95 -9.60
CA ILE A 70 -1.46 -1.89 -8.68
C ILE A 70 -0.44 -2.35 -7.64
N GLY A 71 -0.53 -3.61 -7.18
CA GLY A 71 0.45 -4.20 -6.27
C GLY A 71 1.87 -4.27 -6.86
N GLN A 72 2.03 -4.28 -8.19
CA GLN A 72 3.33 -4.23 -8.85
C GLN A 72 3.94 -2.82 -8.85
N LEU A 73 3.14 -1.78 -8.62
CA LEU A 73 3.59 -0.39 -8.46
C LEU A 73 3.95 -0.05 -7.01
N SER A 74 4.05 -1.06 -6.13
CA SER A 74 4.30 -0.87 -4.71
C SER A 74 5.67 -0.25 -4.41
N GLU A 75 5.70 0.72 -3.49
CA GLU A 75 6.93 1.34 -2.99
C GLU A 75 7.72 0.41 -2.06
N GLU A 76 7.09 -0.62 -1.50
CA GLU A 76 7.68 -1.52 -0.49
C GLU A 76 8.99 -2.17 -0.97
N ALA A 77 9.08 -2.53 -2.26
CA ALA A 77 10.28 -3.10 -2.84
C ALA A 77 11.45 -2.09 -2.85
N ALA A 78 11.16 -0.82 -3.13
CA ALA A 78 12.14 0.26 -3.11
C ALA A 78 12.56 0.61 -1.68
N GLU A 79 11.64 0.58 -0.72
CA GLU A 79 11.93 0.80 0.70
C GLU A 79 12.76 -0.34 1.30
N ALA A 80 12.48 -1.59 0.96
CA ALA A 80 13.24 -2.75 1.42
C ALA A 80 14.73 -2.64 1.05
N ARG A 81 15.03 -2.04 -0.11
CA ARG A 81 16.40 -1.76 -0.56
C ARG A 81 17.15 -0.78 0.36
N ASN A 82 16.48 0.06 1.14
CA ASN A 82 17.15 0.94 2.11
C ASN A 82 17.93 0.15 3.18
N LYS A 83 17.44 -1.04 3.55
CA LYS A 83 18.16 -1.96 4.44
C LYS A 83 19.49 -2.41 3.82
N HIS A 84 19.45 -2.79 2.54
CA HIS A 84 20.62 -3.19 1.77
C HIS A 84 21.61 -2.05 1.60
N PHE A 85 21.13 -0.82 1.32
CA PHE A 85 21.99 0.34 1.19
C PHE A 85 22.82 0.59 2.46
N ARG A 86 22.20 0.53 3.64
CA ARG A 86 22.91 0.67 4.93
C ARG A 86 23.96 -0.43 5.12
N LEU A 87 23.61 -1.68 4.80
CA LEU A 87 24.52 -2.83 4.88
C LEU A 87 25.72 -2.67 3.94
N TYR A 88 25.47 -2.30 2.68
CA TYR A 88 26.51 -2.09 1.67
C TYR A 88 27.46 -0.94 2.05
N ARG A 89 26.91 0.15 2.60
CA ARG A 89 27.71 1.25 3.14
C ARG A 89 28.59 0.79 4.31
N GLN A 90 28.06 -0.03 5.21
CA GLN A 90 28.77 -0.45 6.42
C GLN A 90 29.86 -1.49 6.15
N ASN A 91 29.60 -2.50 5.31
CA ASN A 91 30.46 -3.69 5.23
C ASN A 91 31.23 -3.82 3.92
N PHE A 92 30.80 -3.12 2.86
CA PHE A 92 31.29 -3.36 1.51
C PHE A 92 31.85 -2.09 0.83
N SER A 93 31.57 -0.90 1.37
CA SER A 93 32.07 0.36 0.84
C SER A 93 33.46 0.67 1.39
N ARG A 94 34.35 1.20 0.52
CA ARG A 94 35.63 1.74 0.98
C ARG A 94 35.38 2.93 1.91
N LYS A 95 35.97 2.91 3.11
CA LYS A 95 35.77 3.94 4.15
C LYS A 95 36.93 4.94 4.27
N CYS A 96 38.08 4.67 3.64
CA CYS A 96 39.19 5.60 3.49
C CYS A 96 39.34 6.02 2.01
N SER A 97 39.82 7.23 1.76
CA SER A 97 40.31 7.62 0.43
C SER A 97 41.60 6.84 0.10
N ARG A 98 41.93 6.70 -1.19
CA ARG A 98 43.19 6.05 -1.60
C ARG A 98 44.42 6.77 -1.04
N GLU A 99 44.36 8.09 -0.90
CA GLU A 99 45.44 8.92 -0.36
C GLU A 99 45.67 8.67 1.14
N ALA A 100 44.61 8.46 1.92
CA ALA A 100 44.72 8.21 3.37
C ALA A 100 45.22 6.79 3.72
N CYS A 101 45.27 5.88 2.75
CA CYS A 101 45.61 4.46 2.95
C CYS A 101 47.01 4.09 2.39
N ASN A 102 47.77 5.05 1.86
CA ASN A 102 49.18 4.89 1.50
C ASN A 102 50.07 5.49 2.60
N ASN A 103 50.41 4.69 3.62
CA ASN A 103 51.51 4.97 4.55
C ASN A 103 52.69 4.03 4.23
#